data_AF-A0A2V8J9L0-F1
#
_entry.id   AF-A0A2V8J9L0-F1
#
_cell.length_a   1.000
_cell.length_b   1.000
_cell.length_c   1.000
_cell.angle_alpha   90.00
_cell.angle_beta   90.00
_cell.angle_gamma   90.00
#
_symmetry.space_group_name_H-M   'P 1'
#
loop_
_entity.id
_entity.type
_entity.pdbx_description
1 polymer ?
#
loop_
_entity_poly.entity_id
_entity_poly.type
_entity_poly.pdbx_seq_one_letter_code
_entity_poly.pdbx_strand_id
1 'polypeptide(L)'
;MSQLIGRCRAHLCAVTLVALSACGGGGGSRSNTTPTTPTTPTAPTTPTTPTNTWSVAGQVIATGTQQTVSGATLTPGWSLAAVTADGDGNYQLGDNANPPSTPYPVTISNLGFLSHDVWITWQRGPRDNVMLDLIRNAAPFSADFYGQLVRGRYDQPGAPWPVLRWTNAPSFYVRTVDQNGRAIEPEVLVSVLAALHRAVPLWSGGRMAASAIETGTDPRPAAQDWINVDIKRDPHEDRICGFANVGANPGSITLNDDVCSCGSNKIPGAVTMHEVGHAMGFFHVGDRRSLMYPFIAGDCPPGELSAAELYHAGIAYSRPRGNTEPDHDPSTGAAATMSAPILRVQ
;
A
#
# COMPACT_ATOMS: atom_id res chain seq x y z
N MET A 1 -42.13 -11.53 28.31
CA MET A 1 -43.18 -10.76 29.02
C MET A 1 -42.47 -9.77 29.94
N SER A 2 -42.80 -8.48 29.79
CA SER A 2 -42.36 -7.27 30.55
C SER A 2 -40.88 -6.84 30.38
N GLN A 3 -40.53 -5.73 29.69
CA GLN A 3 -40.85 -4.28 29.92
C GLN A 3 -40.21 -3.77 31.24
N LEU A 4 -39.58 -2.59 31.41
CA LEU A 4 -39.36 -1.32 30.67
C LEU A 4 -38.38 -0.47 31.61
N ILE A 5 -37.45 0.39 31.19
CA ILE A 5 -37.42 1.90 31.13
C ILE A 5 -35.99 2.31 31.59
N GLY A 6 -35.16 3.07 30.86
CA GLY A 6 -35.19 4.51 30.48
C GLY A 6 -33.83 5.13 30.86
N ARG A 7 -33.32 6.28 30.39
CA ARG A 7 -33.77 7.44 29.58
C ARG A 7 -32.46 8.20 29.16
N CYS A 8 -32.33 8.75 27.94
CA CYS A 8 -32.48 10.19 27.56
C CYS A 8 -31.33 11.09 28.09
N ARG A 9 -30.61 12.02 27.40
CA ARG A 9 -30.76 13.01 26.29
C ARG A 9 -29.31 13.37 25.82
N ALA A 10 -28.95 14.20 24.82
CA ALA A 10 -29.58 15.33 24.12
C ALA A 10 -28.86 15.59 22.77
N HIS A 11 -29.62 16.08 21.79
CA HIS A 11 -29.14 16.61 20.52
C HIS A 11 -28.65 18.06 20.66
N LEU A 12 -27.65 18.47 19.87
CA LEU A 12 -27.41 19.86 19.52
C LEU A 12 -27.42 20.02 17.99
N CYS A 13 -28.43 20.73 17.49
CA CYS A 13 -28.49 21.25 16.13
C CYS A 13 -27.89 22.66 16.12
N ALA A 14 -27.08 22.99 15.11
CA ALA A 14 -26.75 24.37 14.77
C ALA A 14 -27.07 24.61 13.29
N VAL A 15 -28.13 25.37 13.05
CA VAL A 15 -28.54 25.94 11.76
C VAL A 15 -27.98 27.36 11.70
N THR A 16 -27.31 27.73 10.61
CA THR A 16 -26.97 29.14 10.33
C THR A 16 -27.40 29.47 8.90
N LEU A 17 -28.12 30.58 8.75
CA LEU A 17 -28.83 31.01 7.55
C LEU A 17 -28.58 32.52 7.35
N VAL A 18 -28.64 32.95 6.08
CA VAL A 18 -28.84 34.33 5.56
C VAL A 18 -27.60 35.20 5.32
N ALA A 19 -27.38 35.57 4.04
CA ALA A 19 -27.55 36.96 3.55
C ALA A 19 -27.49 37.06 2.02
N LEU A 20 -28.57 37.59 1.44
CA LEU A 20 -28.68 38.09 0.06
C LEU A 20 -28.34 39.59 0.04
N SER A 21 -27.68 40.05 -1.02
CA SER A 21 -27.58 41.47 -1.38
C SER A 21 -27.75 41.65 -2.89
N ALA A 22 -28.54 42.65 -3.25
CA ALA A 22 -29.06 42.92 -4.60
C ALA A 22 -28.52 44.24 -5.19
N CYS A 23 -28.82 44.40 -6.49
CA CYS A 23 -29.07 45.64 -7.27
C CYS A 23 -27.94 46.39 -8.00
N GLY A 24 -28.27 46.69 -9.27
CA GLY A 24 -27.77 47.78 -10.13
C GLY A 24 -27.23 47.27 -11.48
N GLY A 25 -27.73 47.58 -12.68
CA GLY A 25 -28.72 48.55 -13.16
C GLY A 25 -28.14 49.36 -14.34
N GLY A 26 -28.78 49.35 -15.53
CA GLY A 26 -28.79 50.51 -16.44
C GLY A 26 -28.38 50.35 -17.92
N GLY A 27 -29.37 50.63 -18.81
CA GLY A 27 -29.23 51.25 -20.15
C GLY A 27 -28.79 50.34 -21.31
N GLY A 28 -29.41 50.27 -22.50
CA GLY A 28 -30.40 51.11 -23.17
C GLY A 28 -29.92 51.40 -24.60
N SER A 29 -30.56 50.85 -25.63
CA SER A 29 -30.74 51.46 -26.96
C SER A 29 -31.57 50.59 -27.89
N ARG A 30 -32.59 51.20 -28.49
CA ARG A 30 -33.49 50.63 -29.49
C ARG A 30 -32.87 50.78 -30.87
N SER A 31 -32.76 49.69 -31.62
CA SER A 31 -32.55 49.71 -33.06
C SER A 31 -33.62 48.88 -33.75
N ASN A 32 -34.28 49.55 -34.69
CA ASN A 32 -35.45 49.12 -35.43
C ASN A 32 -35.01 48.14 -36.54
N THR A 33 -35.43 46.88 -36.49
CA THR A 33 -35.18 45.91 -37.58
C THR A 33 -36.48 45.29 -38.06
N THR A 34 -36.73 45.49 -39.35
CA THR A 34 -37.81 44.98 -40.19
C THR A 34 -38.02 43.46 -40.05
N PRO A 35 -39.28 42.96 -39.98
CA PRO A 35 -39.53 41.52 -39.85
C PRO A 35 -39.23 40.80 -41.17
N THR A 36 -38.20 39.96 -41.20
CA THR A 36 -38.02 38.94 -42.24
C THR A 36 -38.75 37.66 -41.84
N THR A 37 -39.46 37.07 -42.80
CA THR A 37 -40.19 35.80 -42.71
C THR A 37 -39.38 34.71 -41.99
N PRO A 38 -39.94 34.01 -40.98
CA PRO A 38 -39.22 32.96 -40.26
C PRO A 38 -38.94 31.77 -41.19
N THR A 39 -37.66 31.53 -41.49
CA THR A 39 -37.22 30.20 -41.89
C THR A 39 -37.22 29.33 -40.64
N THR A 40 -37.87 28.17 -40.71
CA THR A 40 -37.84 27.15 -39.65
C THR A 40 -36.38 26.91 -39.22
N PRO A 41 -36.01 27.18 -37.96
CA PRO A 41 -34.67 26.89 -37.48
C PRO A 41 -34.42 25.40 -37.67
N THR A 42 -33.42 25.05 -38.48
CA THR A 42 -32.86 23.70 -38.38
C THR A 42 -32.37 23.57 -36.95
N ALA A 43 -32.96 22.65 -36.19
CA ALA A 43 -32.55 22.40 -34.82
C ALA A 43 -31.02 22.28 -34.78
N PRO A 44 -30.31 22.98 -33.88
CA PRO A 44 -28.88 22.78 -33.72
C PRO A 44 -28.70 21.28 -33.49
N THR A 45 -27.98 20.62 -34.40
CA THR A 45 -27.52 19.27 -34.13
C THR A 45 -26.62 19.40 -32.91
N THR A 46 -27.09 18.91 -31.76
CA THR A 46 -26.28 18.78 -30.56
C THR A 46 -24.96 18.18 -31.00
N PRO A 47 -23.80 18.83 -30.75
CA PRO A 47 -22.52 18.23 -31.03
C PRO A 47 -22.53 16.87 -30.35
N THR A 48 -22.58 15.80 -31.14
CA THR A 48 -22.30 14.47 -30.62
C THR A 48 -20.85 14.52 -30.21
N THR A 49 -20.60 14.78 -28.92
CA THR A 49 -19.31 14.56 -28.31
C THR A 49 -18.90 13.16 -28.76
N PRO A 50 -17.78 12.98 -29.48
CA PRO A 50 -17.35 11.66 -29.87
C PRO A 50 -17.18 10.84 -28.60
N THR A 51 -18.09 9.89 -28.40
CA THR A 51 -18.05 9.01 -27.24
C THR A 51 -16.95 8.00 -27.53
N ASN A 52 -15.78 8.17 -26.88
CA ASN A 52 -14.72 7.18 -26.94
C ASN A 52 -15.31 5.79 -26.66
N THR A 53 -14.88 4.78 -27.42
CA THR A 53 -15.35 3.40 -27.20
C THR A 53 -14.84 2.83 -25.87
N TRP A 54 -13.79 3.46 -25.32
CA TRP A 54 -13.26 3.25 -23.99
C TRP A 54 -12.61 4.53 -23.45
N SER A 55 -12.60 4.70 -22.12
CA SER A 55 -11.72 5.67 -21.48
C SER A 55 -11.29 5.21 -20.10
N VAL A 56 -10.12 5.68 -19.66
CA VAL A 56 -9.60 5.47 -18.32
C VAL A 56 -9.20 6.84 -17.77
N ALA A 57 -9.89 7.28 -16.73
CA ALA A 57 -9.64 8.53 -16.03
C ALA A 57 -9.32 8.28 -14.56
N GLY A 58 -8.61 9.23 -13.97
CA GLY A 58 -8.24 9.19 -12.57
C GLY A 58 -7.20 10.24 -12.23
N GLN A 59 -6.35 9.97 -11.24
CA GLN A 59 -5.35 10.89 -10.73
C GLN A 59 -3.98 10.25 -10.66
N VAL A 60 -2.95 11.04 -10.94
CA VAL A 60 -1.57 10.72 -10.64
C VAL A 60 -1.22 11.29 -9.26
N ILE A 61 -0.73 10.44 -8.36
CA ILE A 61 -0.36 10.81 -6.99
C ILE A 61 1.10 10.47 -6.67
N ALA A 62 1.69 11.12 -5.68
CA ALA A 62 3.02 10.79 -5.20
C ALA A 62 2.96 9.63 -4.20
N THR A 63 3.76 8.59 -4.42
CA THR A 63 3.84 7.42 -3.52
C THR A 63 4.20 7.87 -2.09
N GLY A 64 3.50 7.32 -1.11
CA GLY A 64 3.68 7.61 0.32
C GLY A 64 2.95 8.86 0.83
N THR A 65 2.96 9.97 0.08
CA THR A 65 2.27 11.21 0.51
C THR A 65 0.83 11.33 0.01
N GLN A 66 0.50 10.66 -1.10
CA GLN A 66 -0.78 10.77 -1.81
C GLN A 66 -1.10 12.18 -2.31
N GLN A 67 -0.12 13.09 -2.33
CA GLN A 67 -0.27 14.39 -2.97
C GLN A 67 -0.45 14.20 -4.48
N THR A 68 -1.33 14.99 -5.09
CA THR A 68 -1.53 14.97 -6.54
C THR A 68 -0.26 15.44 -7.28
N VAL A 69 -0.02 14.87 -8.46
CA VAL A 69 1.15 15.18 -9.28
C VAL A 69 0.69 15.89 -10.56
N SER A 70 0.76 17.21 -10.53
CA SER A 70 0.42 18.04 -11.70
C SER A 70 1.45 17.89 -12.81
N GLY A 71 0.99 17.92 -14.07
CA GLY A 71 1.84 17.92 -15.25
C GLY A 71 2.49 16.56 -15.56
N ALA A 72 2.08 15.48 -14.90
CA ALA A 72 2.56 14.14 -15.22
C ALA A 72 2.12 13.74 -16.63
N THR A 73 3.05 13.24 -17.44
CA THR A 73 2.76 12.77 -18.79
C THR A 73 2.55 11.27 -18.79
N LEU A 74 1.39 10.81 -19.26
CA LEU A 74 1.05 9.42 -19.48
C LEU A 74 1.24 9.10 -20.96
N THR A 75 2.16 8.21 -21.27
CA THR A 75 2.53 7.81 -22.62
C THR A 75 2.16 6.35 -22.86
N PRO A 76 1.07 6.08 -23.60
CA PRO A 76 0.73 4.73 -24.04
C PRO A 76 1.86 4.11 -24.88
N GLY A 77 2.16 2.83 -24.71
CA GLY A 77 3.20 2.14 -25.48
C GLY A 77 2.85 1.82 -26.95
N TRP A 78 1.88 2.54 -27.53
CA TRP A 78 1.46 2.43 -28.93
C TRP A 78 1.09 3.81 -29.48
N SER A 79 0.53 3.86 -30.69
CA SER A 79 0.23 5.10 -31.43
C SER A 79 -0.85 6.02 -30.84
N LEU A 80 -1.33 5.79 -29.62
CA LEU A 80 -2.23 6.71 -28.93
C LEU A 80 -1.41 7.91 -28.42
N ALA A 81 -1.93 9.12 -28.60
CA ALA A 81 -1.26 10.33 -28.13
C ALA A 81 -1.08 10.31 -26.61
N ALA A 82 0.05 10.82 -26.13
CA ALA A 82 0.29 11.02 -24.72
C ALA A 82 -0.67 12.08 -24.16
N VAL A 83 -1.04 11.94 -22.89
CA VAL A 83 -1.88 12.91 -22.17
C VAL A 83 -1.12 13.47 -20.98
N THR A 84 -1.39 14.73 -20.63
CA THR A 84 -0.77 15.39 -19.48
C THR A 84 -1.81 15.60 -18.40
N ALA A 85 -1.48 15.22 -17.17
CA ALA A 85 -2.32 15.44 -16.02
C ALA A 85 -2.45 16.94 -15.69
N ASP A 86 -3.63 17.37 -15.25
CA ASP A 86 -3.93 18.78 -14.99
C ASP A 86 -3.30 19.32 -13.69
N GLY A 87 -3.74 20.50 -13.23
CA GLY A 87 -3.31 21.13 -11.97
C GLY A 87 -3.56 20.28 -10.73
N ASP A 88 -4.60 19.45 -10.76
CA ASP A 88 -5.03 18.56 -9.68
C ASP A 88 -4.56 17.12 -9.91
N GLY A 89 -3.69 16.90 -10.91
CA GLY A 89 -3.17 15.58 -11.26
C GLY A 89 -4.19 14.67 -11.95
N ASN A 90 -5.35 15.20 -12.39
CA ASN A 90 -6.34 14.39 -13.10
C ASN A 90 -5.88 14.12 -14.53
N TYR A 91 -6.16 12.92 -15.04
CA TYR A 91 -5.90 12.54 -16.42
C TYR A 91 -7.07 11.78 -17.02
N GLN A 92 -7.12 11.73 -18.36
CA GLN A 92 -8.02 10.84 -19.10
C GLN A 92 -7.31 10.31 -20.35
N LEU A 93 -7.18 8.98 -20.42
CA LEU A 93 -6.80 8.25 -21.64
C LEU A 93 -8.09 7.71 -22.29
N GLY A 94 -8.16 7.67 -23.61
CA GLY A 94 -9.30 7.08 -24.31
C GLY A 94 -9.25 7.33 -25.82
N ASP A 95 -9.92 6.45 -26.57
CA ASP A 95 -10.02 6.54 -28.02
C ASP A 95 -11.28 5.79 -28.50
N ASN A 96 -11.62 5.96 -29.77
CA ASN A 96 -12.58 5.14 -30.49
C ASN A 96 -11.98 3.81 -30.96
N ALA A 97 -10.67 3.77 -31.23
CA ALA A 97 -9.96 2.55 -31.57
C ALA A 97 -9.56 1.76 -30.31
N ASN A 98 -9.68 0.43 -30.34
CA ASN A 98 -9.25 -0.41 -29.22
C ASN A 98 -7.71 -0.42 -29.12
N PRO A 99 -7.13 -0.54 -27.91
CA PRO A 99 -5.70 -0.80 -27.73
C PRO A 99 -5.26 -2.08 -28.44
N PRO A 100 -3.98 -2.17 -28.86
CA PRO A 100 -3.46 -3.34 -29.59
C PRO A 100 -3.30 -4.60 -28.72
N SER A 101 -3.29 -4.47 -27.40
CA SER A 101 -3.19 -5.58 -26.44
C SER A 101 -4.03 -5.32 -25.20
N THR A 102 -4.31 -6.38 -24.43
CA THR A 102 -4.86 -6.28 -23.08
C THR A 102 -4.12 -7.23 -22.13
N PRO A 103 -3.54 -6.75 -21.02
CA PRO A 103 -3.38 -5.32 -20.67
C PRO A 103 -2.47 -4.58 -21.67
N TYR A 104 -2.49 -3.25 -21.62
CA TYR A 104 -1.60 -2.39 -22.42
C TYR A 104 -0.65 -1.57 -21.52
N PRO A 105 0.58 -1.30 -21.98
CA PRO A 105 1.56 -0.55 -21.18
C PRO A 105 1.33 0.97 -21.28
N VAL A 106 1.53 1.67 -20.16
CA VAL A 106 1.55 3.12 -20.07
C VAL A 106 2.75 3.53 -19.23
N THR A 107 3.62 4.38 -19.78
CA THR A 107 4.71 5.02 -19.01
C THR A 107 4.23 6.35 -18.47
N ILE A 108 4.35 6.54 -17.17
CA ILE A 108 4.01 7.79 -16.47
C ILE A 108 5.33 8.48 -16.12
N SER A 109 5.48 9.76 -16.45
CA SER A 109 6.70 10.50 -16.14
C SER A 109 6.40 11.92 -15.65
N ASN A 110 7.24 12.43 -14.77
CA ASN A 110 7.22 13.82 -14.30
C ASN A 110 8.61 14.21 -13.79
N LEU A 111 9.01 15.48 -13.94
CA LEU A 111 10.30 15.95 -13.45
C LEU A 111 10.39 15.81 -11.92
N GLY A 112 11.49 15.23 -11.43
CA GLY A 112 11.69 14.99 -10.00
C GLY A 112 11.02 13.71 -9.47
N PHE A 113 10.50 12.88 -10.36
CA PHE A 113 9.97 11.55 -10.07
C PHE A 113 10.69 10.48 -10.90
N LEU A 114 10.66 9.23 -10.42
CA LEU A 114 11.01 8.08 -11.25
C LEU A 114 9.88 7.84 -12.26
N SER A 115 10.22 7.56 -13.51
CA SER A 115 9.22 7.17 -14.52
C SER A 115 8.65 5.81 -14.16
N HIS A 116 7.32 5.67 -14.19
CA HIS A 116 6.65 4.44 -13.80
C HIS A 116 5.99 3.77 -14.99
N ASP A 117 6.41 2.55 -15.32
CA ASP A 117 5.75 1.71 -16.31
C ASP A 117 4.66 0.88 -15.65
N VAL A 118 3.42 1.08 -16.08
CA VAL A 118 2.24 0.37 -15.56
C VAL A 118 1.48 -0.34 -16.68
N TRP A 119 0.68 -1.34 -16.30
CA TRP A 119 -0.20 -2.05 -17.22
C TRP A 119 -1.67 -1.80 -16.87
N ILE A 120 -2.45 -1.40 -17.88
CA ILE A 120 -3.89 -1.11 -17.71
C ILE A 120 -4.68 -2.15 -18.51
N THR A 121 -5.58 -2.86 -17.84
CA THR A 121 -6.50 -3.80 -18.50
C THR A 121 -7.52 -3.02 -19.32
N TRP A 122 -7.63 -3.32 -20.60
CA TRP A 122 -8.67 -2.73 -21.44
C TRP A 122 -10.06 -3.21 -21.03
N GLN A 123 -11.02 -2.29 -21.04
CA GLN A 123 -12.44 -2.56 -20.87
C GLN A 123 -13.23 -1.62 -21.79
N ARG A 124 -14.35 -2.10 -22.33
CA ARG A 124 -15.29 -1.27 -23.08
C ARG A 124 -15.97 -0.24 -22.18
N GLY A 125 -16.14 0.98 -22.68
CA GLY A 125 -16.80 2.08 -21.98
C GLY A 125 -15.87 2.86 -21.06
N PRO A 126 -16.39 3.91 -20.39
CA PRO A 126 -15.61 4.73 -19.48
C PRO A 126 -15.31 4.00 -18.17
N ARG A 127 -14.10 4.23 -17.66
CA ARG A 127 -13.63 3.87 -16.33
C ARG A 127 -13.05 5.10 -15.66
N ASP A 128 -13.47 5.34 -14.43
CA ASP A 128 -12.96 6.45 -13.62
C ASP A 128 -12.28 5.91 -12.35
N ASN A 129 -11.69 6.81 -11.55
CA ASN A 129 -11.04 6.51 -10.28
C ASN A 129 -9.86 5.51 -10.39
N VAL A 130 -9.14 5.52 -11.51
CA VAL A 130 -7.88 4.78 -11.64
C VAL A 130 -6.74 5.62 -11.07
N MET A 131 -6.27 5.26 -9.87
CA MET A 131 -5.14 5.93 -9.25
C MET A 131 -3.85 5.34 -9.80
N LEU A 132 -2.96 6.22 -10.24
CA LEU A 132 -1.60 5.89 -10.62
C LEU A 132 -0.64 6.64 -9.70
N ASP A 133 0.51 6.06 -9.38
CA ASP A 133 1.48 6.70 -8.50
C ASP A 133 2.85 6.89 -9.13
N LEU A 134 3.58 7.89 -8.64
CA LEU A 134 4.97 8.16 -8.97
C LEU A 134 5.81 8.29 -7.70
N ILE A 135 6.99 7.67 -7.70
CA ILE A 135 7.94 7.78 -6.60
C ILE A 135 8.78 9.05 -6.82
N ARG A 136 8.86 9.93 -5.81
CA ARG A 136 9.76 11.09 -5.88
C ARG A 136 11.20 10.60 -5.99
N ASN A 137 11.96 11.15 -6.93
CA ASN A 137 13.39 10.88 -7.07
C ASN A 137 14.20 11.79 -6.13
N ALA A 138 13.86 11.72 -4.84
CA ALA A 138 14.48 12.46 -3.75
C ALA A 138 14.10 11.82 -2.41
N ALA A 139 14.78 12.24 -1.33
CA ALA A 139 14.41 11.83 0.02
C ALA A 139 12.88 12.03 0.28
N PRO A 140 12.21 11.10 0.99
CA PRO A 140 12.80 9.99 1.74
C PRO A 140 13.13 8.74 0.92
N PHE A 141 12.88 8.73 -0.40
CA PHE A 141 13.26 7.60 -1.25
C PHE A 141 14.79 7.48 -1.36
N SER A 142 15.27 6.25 -1.23
CA SER A 142 16.66 5.88 -1.46
C SER A 142 16.68 4.55 -2.23
N ALA A 143 17.17 4.57 -3.47
CA ALA A 143 17.29 3.37 -4.29
C ALA A 143 18.23 2.33 -3.65
N ASP A 144 19.27 2.78 -2.93
CA ASP A 144 20.19 1.91 -2.22
C ASP A 144 19.49 1.22 -1.04
N PHE A 145 18.79 1.98 -0.20
CA PHE A 145 18.04 1.44 0.93
C PHE A 145 16.94 0.49 0.47
N TYR A 146 16.18 0.86 -0.57
CA TYR A 146 15.19 -0.03 -1.20
C TYR A 146 15.83 -1.33 -1.71
N GLY A 147 16.99 -1.21 -2.36
CA GLY A 147 17.78 -2.35 -2.83
C GLY A 147 18.21 -3.29 -1.70
N GLN A 148 18.61 -2.75 -0.54
CA GLN A 148 18.94 -3.56 0.62
C GLN A 148 17.68 -4.22 1.20
N LEU A 149 16.71 -3.40 1.65
CA LEU A 149 15.54 -3.85 2.39
C LEU A 149 14.61 -4.77 1.59
N VAL A 150 14.38 -4.47 0.31
CA VAL A 150 13.35 -5.16 -0.50
C VAL A 150 13.97 -6.20 -1.43
N ARG A 151 15.24 -6.02 -1.81
CA ARG A 151 15.91 -6.86 -2.82
C ARG A 151 17.03 -7.71 -2.25
N GLY A 152 17.33 -7.57 -0.96
CA GLY A 152 18.36 -8.35 -0.26
C GLY A 152 19.79 -8.03 -0.68
N ARG A 153 20.06 -6.84 -1.24
CA ARG A 153 21.40 -6.46 -1.70
C ARG A 153 22.43 -6.37 -0.57
N TYR A 154 21.99 -6.23 0.68
CA TYR A 154 22.87 -6.23 1.85
C TYR A 154 23.33 -7.64 2.23
N ASP A 155 22.43 -8.62 2.13
CA ASP A 155 22.67 -9.94 2.72
C ASP A 155 23.70 -10.76 1.95
N GLN A 156 23.46 -11.10 0.67
CA GLN A 156 24.22 -12.18 0.04
C GLN A 156 24.28 -12.17 -1.50
N PRO A 157 25.20 -12.97 -2.08
CA PRO A 157 25.24 -13.29 -3.51
C PRO A 157 23.90 -13.92 -3.96
N GLY A 158 23.33 -13.41 -5.06
CA GLY A 158 22.03 -13.83 -5.59
C GLY A 158 20.97 -12.72 -5.58
N ALA A 159 21.19 -11.65 -4.82
CA ALA A 159 20.46 -10.39 -4.98
C ALA A 159 20.80 -9.70 -6.32
N PRO A 160 19.90 -8.89 -6.90
CA PRO A 160 18.61 -8.47 -6.33
C PRO A 160 17.47 -9.49 -6.54
N TRP A 161 16.80 -9.88 -5.45
CA TRP A 161 15.60 -10.73 -5.47
C TRP A 161 14.34 -9.95 -5.87
N PRO A 162 13.38 -10.53 -6.61
CA PRO A 162 12.08 -9.91 -6.89
C PRO A 162 11.34 -9.52 -5.59
N VAL A 163 10.33 -8.65 -5.65
CA VAL A 163 9.51 -8.31 -4.47
C VAL A 163 8.81 -9.58 -3.95
N LEU A 164 9.12 -9.98 -2.72
CA LEU A 164 8.61 -11.19 -2.07
C LEU A 164 7.46 -10.94 -1.10
N ARG A 165 6.74 -9.82 -1.25
CA ARG A 165 5.64 -9.48 -0.36
C ARG A 165 4.52 -10.51 -0.36
N TRP A 166 3.76 -10.55 0.72
CA TRP A 166 2.48 -11.25 0.76
C TRP A 166 1.42 -10.54 -0.11
N THR A 167 0.51 -11.32 -0.67
CA THR A 167 -0.63 -10.83 -1.47
C THR A 167 -1.95 -10.86 -0.71
N ASN A 168 -2.06 -11.72 0.30
CA ASN A 168 -3.18 -11.82 1.24
C ASN A 168 -2.72 -11.43 2.65
N ALA A 169 -3.66 -11.03 3.49
CA ALA A 169 -3.39 -10.81 4.91
C ALA A 169 -2.97 -12.13 5.59
N PRO A 170 -1.78 -12.20 6.22
CA PRO A 170 -1.33 -13.42 6.88
C PRO A 170 -2.14 -13.73 8.14
N SER A 171 -2.32 -15.01 8.42
CA SER A 171 -2.68 -15.51 9.74
C SER A 171 -1.45 -16.04 10.46
N PHE A 172 -1.45 -16.02 11.79
CA PHE A 172 -0.34 -16.53 12.60
C PHE A 172 -0.81 -17.64 13.51
N TYR A 173 -0.01 -18.69 13.64
CA TYR A 173 -0.16 -19.70 14.68
C TYR A 173 1.07 -19.68 15.57
N VAL A 174 0.91 -19.32 16.84
CA VAL A 174 1.99 -19.27 17.82
C VAL A 174 1.94 -20.51 18.70
N ARG A 175 3.01 -21.31 18.65
CA ARG A 175 3.12 -22.48 19.51
C ARG A 175 3.43 -22.04 20.95
N THR A 176 2.66 -22.55 21.92
CA THR A 176 2.76 -22.17 23.35
C THR A 176 3.61 -23.14 24.17
N VAL A 177 4.28 -24.07 23.51
CA VAL A 177 5.30 -24.95 24.09
C VAL A 177 6.54 -24.93 23.22
N ASP A 178 7.70 -25.13 23.83
CA ASP A 178 8.96 -25.24 23.12
C ASP A 178 9.11 -26.60 22.40
N GLN A 179 10.28 -26.81 21.78
CA GLN A 179 10.57 -28.04 21.03
C GLN A 179 10.54 -29.31 21.90
N ASN A 180 10.65 -29.19 23.22
CA ASN A 180 10.60 -30.30 24.18
C ASN A 180 9.23 -30.44 24.88
N GLY A 181 8.24 -29.63 24.49
CA GLY A 181 6.90 -29.65 25.08
C GLY A 181 6.79 -28.89 26.40
N ARG A 182 7.80 -28.14 26.81
CA ARG A 182 7.72 -27.28 28.00
C ARG A 182 6.99 -25.98 27.64
N ALA A 183 6.07 -25.55 28.50
CA ALA A 183 5.33 -24.31 28.31
C ALA A 183 6.27 -23.10 28.13
N ILE A 184 5.87 -22.21 27.22
CA ILE A 184 6.47 -20.88 27.07
C ILE A 184 5.90 -19.96 28.16
N GLU A 185 6.76 -19.10 28.73
CA GLU A 185 6.36 -18.18 29.78
C GLU A 185 5.26 -17.20 29.30
N PRO A 186 4.23 -16.91 30.12
CA PRO A 186 3.15 -16.01 29.72
C PRO A 186 3.61 -14.63 29.25
N GLU A 187 4.63 -14.05 29.89
CA GLU A 187 5.20 -12.74 29.53
C GLU A 187 5.85 -12.75 28.13
N VAL A 188 6.46 -13.87 27.73
CA VAL A 188 7.04 -14.04 26.40
C VAL A 188 5.92 -14.09 25.36
N LEU A 189 4.86 -14.87 25.62
CA LEU A 189 3.70 -14.94 24.74
C LEU A 189 3.02 -13.58 24.58
N VAL A 190 2.88 -12.81 25.66
CA VAL A 190 2.31 -11.44 25.60
C VAL A 190 3.17 -10.52 24.71
N SER A 191 4.50 -10.55 24.86
CA SER A 191 5.43 -9.76 24.03
C SER A 191 5.30 -10.12 22.54
N VAL A 192 5.36 -11.41 22.22
CA VAL A 192 5.27 -11.94 20.85
C VAL A 192 3.93 -11.58 20.22
N LEU A 193 2.81 -11.89 20.88
CA LEU A 193 1.47 -11.62 20.36
C LEU A 193 1.23 -10.12 20.12
N ALA A 194 1.68 -9.26 21.05
CA ALA A 194 1.58 -7.83 20.89
C ALA A 194 2.39 -7.32 19.68
N ALA A 195 3.59 -7.86 19.45
CA ALA A 195 4.40 -7.54 18.27
C ALA A 195 3.74 -8.00 16.97
N LEU A 196 3.19 -9.21 16.90
CA LEU A 196 2.49 -9.73 15.70
C LEU A 196 1.33 -8.82 15.28
N HIS A 197 0.53 -8.34 16.24
CA HIS A 197 -0.58 -7.41 15.96
C HIS A 197 -0.10 -6.09 15.34
N ARG A 198 1.06 -5.56 15.76
CA ARG A 198 1.60 -4.29 15.24
C ARG A 198 2.36 -4.46 13.93
N ALA A 199 3.04 -5.58 13.74
CA ALA A 199 4.02 -5.74 12.66
C ALA A 199 3.39 -5.69 11.27
N VAL A 200 2.30 -6.43 11.03
CA VAL A 200 1.68 -6.56 9.70
C VAL A 200 1.25 -5.20 9.11
N PRO A 201 0.51 -4.33 9.83
CA PRO A 201 0.15 -3.02 9.28
C PRO A 201 1.37 -2.15 9.04
N LEU A 202 2.40 -2.18 9.89
CA LEU A 202 3.61 -1.37 9.67
C LEU A 202 4.39 -1.83 8.44
N TRP A 203 4.65 -3.13 8.30
CA TRP A 203 5.37 -3.71 7.18
C TRP A 203 4.60 -3.69 5.85
N SER A 204 3.28 -3.57 5.89
CA SER A 204 2.44 -3.47 4.69
C SER A 204 2.06 -2.03 4.30
N GLY A 205 2.56 -1.02 5.03
CA GLY A 205 2.15 0.38 4.84
C GLY A 205 0.65 0.60 5.07
N GLY A 206 0.06 -0.14 6.02
CA GLY A 206 -1.34 -0.08 6.41
C GLY A 206 -2.30 -0.85 5.49
N ARG A 207 -1.79 -1.56 4.47
CA ARG A 207 -2.64 -2.27 3.49
C ARG A 207 -3.18 -3.59 4.00
N MET A 208 -2.55 -4.17 5.02
CA MET A 208 -2.94 -5.43 5.62
C MET A 208 -2.94 -5.33 7.14
N ALA A 209 -3.76 -6.16 7.78
CA ALA A 209 -3.64 -6.51 9.18
C ALA A 209 -3.51 -8.03 9.27
N ALA A 210 -3.07 -8.56 10.41
CA ALA A 210 -3.12 -10.00 10.62
C ALA A 210 -4.58 -10.46 10.55
N SER A 211 -4.88 -11.46 9.70
CA SER A 211 -6.25 -11.96 9.51
C SER A 211 -6.73 -12.76 10.72
N ALA A 212 -5.83 -13.52 11.34
CA ALA A 212 -6.05 -14.25 12.57
C ALA A 212 -4.73 -14.42 13.31
N ILE A 213 -4.79 -14.53 14.63
CA ILE A 213 -3.68 -14.94 15.47
C ILE A 213 -4.22 -16.01 16.42
N GLU A 214 -3.73 -17.23 16.25
CA GLU A 214 -4.10 -18.39 17.05
C GLU A 214 -2.91 -18.86 17.87
N THR A 215 -3.21 -19.55 18.98
CA THR A 215 -2.20 -20.15 19.85
C THR A 215 -2.56 -21.60 20.14
N GLY A 216 -1.57 -22.47 20.29
CA GLY A 216 -1.81 -23.83 20.77
C GLY A 216 -0.54 -24.60 21.07
N THR A 217 -0.70 -25.79 21.65
CA THR A 217 0.42 -26.64 22.06
C THR A 217 0.93 -27.54 20.95
N ASP A 218 0.04 -27.90 20.01
CA ASP A 218 0.33 -28.85 18.96
C ASP A 218 1.08 -28.18 17.80
N PRO A 219 2.01 -28.89 17.13
CA PRO A 219 2.55 -28.41 15.87
C PRO A 219 1.43 -28.20 14.85
N ARG A 220 1.39 -27.04 14.20
CA ARG A 220 0.49 -26.82 13.05
C ARG A 220 1.19 -27.24 11.76
N PRO A 221 0.58 -28.07 10.90
CA PRO A 221 1.08 -28.28 9.54
C PRO A 221 1.17 -26.96 8.78
N ALA A 222 2.16 -26.83 7.88
CA ALA A 222 2.28 -25.66 7.02
C ALA A 222 1.01 -25.50 6.17
N ALA A 223 0.39 -24.31 6.18
CA ALA A 223 -0.86 -24.04 5.50
C ALA A 223 -0.80 -22.70 4.76
N GLN A 224 -1.40 -22.63 3.57
CA GLN A 224 -1.45 -21.40 2.78
C GLN A 224 -2.08 -20.27 3.60
N ASP A 225 -1.49 -19.09 3.47
CA ASP A 225 -1.80 -17.85 4.19
C ASP A 225 -1.55 -17.90 5.70
N TRP A 226 -0.85 -18.93 6.20
CA TRP A 226 -0.41 -19.03 7.60
C TRP A 226 1.10 -18.88 7.75
N ILE A 227 1.49 -18.20 8.83
CA ILE A 227 2.85 -18.14 9.35
C ILE A 227 2.88 -18.90 10.68
N ASN A 228 3.61 -20.01 10.72
CA ASN A 228 3.83 -20.75 11.97
C ASN A 228 4.96 -20.09 12.75
N VAL A 229 4.72 -19.78 14.01
CA VAL A 229 5.69 -19.16 14.93
C VAL A 229 6.04 -20.17 16.01
N ASP A 230 7.24 -20.73 15.93
CA ASP A 230 7.79 -21.63 16.93
C ASP A 230 8.75 -20.87 17.85
N ILE A 231 8.71 -21.19 19.14
CA ILE A 231 9.66 -20.67 20.14
C ILE A 231 10.52 -21.85 20.61
N LYS A 232 11.84 -21.68 20.59
CA LYS A 232 12.80 -22.72 20.96
C LYS A 232 13.65 -22.29 22.13
N ARG A 233 14.02 -23.24 22.98
CA ARG A 233 15.05 -23.08 24.02
C ARG A 233 16.25 -23.95 23.67
N ASP A 234 17.19 -23.40 22.92
CA ASP A 234 18.43 -24.10 22.59
C ASP A 234 19.57 -23.56 23.46
N PRO A 235 20.07 -24.32 24.45
CA PRO A 235 21.16 -23.87 25.31
C PRO A 235 22.50 -23.72 24.57
N HIS A 236 22.60 -24.18 23.32
CA HIS A 236 23.78 -24.05 22.49
C HIS A 236 23.69 -22.92 21.46
N GLU A 237 22.55 -22.24 21.35
CA GLU A 237 22.41 -21.06 20.51
C GLU A 237 22.71 -19.80 21.33
N ASP A 238 23.72 -19.03 20.92
CA ASP A 238 24.16 -17.81 21.60
C ASP A 238 24.26 -16.60 20.67
N ARG A 239 23.80 -16.70 19.41
CA ARG A 239 24.01 -15.65 18.39
C ARG A 239 22.75 -15.29 17.60
N ILE A 240 21.85 -16.23 17.37
CA ILE A 240 20.68 -16.06 16.52
C ILE A 240 19.45 -15.86 17.40
N CYS A 241 18.91 -14.64 17.43
CA CYS A 241 17.69 -14.32 18.17
C CYS A 241 16.45 -14.99 17.57
N GLY A 242 16.44 -15.16 16.25
CA GLY A 242 15.32 -15.67 15.48
C GLY A 242 15.71 -15.91 14.03
N PHE A 243 14.80 -16.55 13.31
CA PHE A 243 14.93 -16.81 11.89
C PHE A 243 13.55 -16.91 11.25
N ALA A 244 13.39 -16.37 10.05
CA ALA A 244 12.18 -16.51 9.26
C ALA A 244 12.47 -16.72 7.78
N ASN A 245 11.57 -17.43 7.10
CA ASN A 245 11.64 -17.59 5.65
C ASN A 245 11.13 -16.32 4.96
N VAL A 246 11.98 -15.69 4.16
CA VAL A 246 11.65 -14.39 3.55
C VAL A 246 10.49 -14.50 2.57
N GLY A 247 9.35 -13.89 2.91
CA GLY A 247 8.19 -13.77 2.00
C GLY A 247 7.57 -15.10 1.55
N ALA A 248 7.79 -16.19 2.30
CA ALA A 248 7.27 -17.52 2.00
C ALA A 248 5.78 -17.64 2.36
N ASN A 249 5.02 -18.39 1.56
CA ASN A 249 3.62 -18.72 1.82
C ASN A 249 3.38 -20.21 1.43
N PRO A 250 3.23 -21.14 2.40
CA PRO A 250 3.20 -20.93 3.86
C PRO A 250 4.50 -20.33 4.40
N GLY A 251 4.39 -19.54 5.47
CA GLY A 251 5.53 -18.90 6.14
C GLY A 251 5.89 -19.60 7.46
N SER A 252 7.10 -19.31 7.95
CA SER A 252 7.56 -19.77 9.26
C SER A 252 8.49 -18.74 9.90
N ILE A 253 8.38 -18.66 11.23
CA ILE A 253 9.24 -17.89 12.13
C ILE A 253 9.68 -18.85 13.24
N THR A 254 10.96 -18.87 13.58
CA THR A 254 11.51 -19.47 14.79
C THR A 254 12.10 -18.36 15.63
N LEU A 255 11.75 -18.31 16.92
CA LEU A 255 12.32 -17.40 17.89
C LEU A 255 13.11 -18.21 18.92
N ASN A 256 14.35 -17.81 19.20
CA ASN A 256 15.16 -18.45 20.22
C ASN A 256 14.99 -17.68 21.54
N ASP A 257 14.39 -18.37 22.50
CA ASP A 257 14.17 -17.90 23.85
C ASP A 257 15.51 -17.73 24.57
N ASP A 258 15.60 -16.74 25.45
CA ASP A 258 16.78 -16.34 26.23
C ASP A 258 18.01 -15.78 25.48
N VAL A 259 18.19 -16.01 24.17
CA VAL A 259 19.42 -15.63 23.42
C VAL A 259 19.62 -14.11 23.36
N CYS A 260 18.58 -13.38 23.00
CA CYS A 260 18.61 -11.91 22.87
C CYS A 260 17.76 -11.25 23.95
N SER A 261 17.77 -11.85 25.13
CA SER A 261 17.00 -11.41 26.29
C SER A 261 17.65 -10.22 26.99
N CYS A 262 16.86 -9.46 27.74
CA CYS A 262 17.36 -8.55 28.76
C CYS A 262 16.49 -8.63 30.01
N GLY A 263 17.11 -9.06 31.11
CA GLY A 263 16.41 -9.32 32.36
C GLY A 263 15.32 -10.38 32.20
N SER A 264 14.08 -9.99 32.50
CA SER A 264 12.90 -10.86 32.39
C SER A 264 12.30 -10.89 30.97
N ASN A 265 12.71 -10.00 30.07
CA ASN A 265 12.22 -10.01 28.70
C ASN A 265 13.04 -10.99 27.87
N LYS A 266 12.51 -12.21 27.69
CA LYS A 266 13.25 -13.28 27.02
C LYS A 266 13.24 -13.19 25.49
N ILE A 267 12.16 -12.63 24.93
CA ILE A 267 12.01 -12.36 23.51
C ILE A 267 11.48 -10.93 23.35
N PRO A 268 12.36 -9.96 23.07
CA PRO A 268 11.95 -8.58 22.85
C PRO A 268 11.00 -8.45 21.67
N GLY A 269 10.03 -7.54 21.78
CA GLY A 269 9.11 -7.25 20.68
C GLY A 269 9.83 -6.87 19.38
N ALA A 270 11.00 -6.23 19.47
CA ALA A 270 11.86 -5.94 18.32
C ALA A 270 12.32 -7.19 17.56
N VAL A 271 12.69 -8.28 18.26
CA VAL A 271 13.06 -9.54 17.59
C VAL A 271 11.86 -10.08 16.83
N THR A 272 10.69 -10.17 17.46
CA THR A 272 9.48 -10.64 16.78
C THR A 272 9.12 -9.76 15.58
N MET A 273 9.19 -8.43 15.71
CA MET A 273 8.90 -7.50 14.62
C MET A 273 9.89 -7.63 13.45
N HIS A 274 11.17 -7.89 13.74
CA HIS A 274 12.23 -8.14 12.76
C HIS A 274 11.94 -9.43 11.98
N GLU A 275 11.63 -10.52 12.67
CA GLU A 275 11.30 -11.79 12.02
C GLU A 275 10.00 -11.71 11.21
N VAL A 276 9.01 -10.92 11.66
CA VAL A 276 7.83 -10.64 10.83
C VAL A 276 8.21 -9.83 9.59
N GLY A 277 9.17 -8.91 9.68
CA GLY A 277 9.71 -8.19 8.51
C GLY A 277 10.23 -9.17 7.46
N HIS A 278 11.05 -10.13 7.87
CA HIS A 278 11.46 -11.22 6.99
C HIS A 278 10.28 -12.02 6.44
N ALA A 279 9.39 -12.52 7.30
CA ALA A 279 8.23 -13.29 6.84
C ALA A 279 7.36 -12.51 5.84
N MET A 280 7.30 -11.18 5.96
CA MET A 280 6.60 -10.25 5.06
C MET A 280 7.37 -9.93 3.76
N GLY A 281 8.58 -10.45 3.58
CA GLY A 281 9.36 -10.36 2.35
C GLY A 281 10.48 -9.31 2.37
N PHE A 282 10.91 -8.87 3.55
CA PHE A 282 12.01 -7.91 3.71
C PHE A 282 13.32 -8.59 4.13
N PHE A 283 14.41 -7.92 3.84
CA PHE A 283 15.79 -8.37 4.06
C PHE A 283 16.50 -7.44 5.03
N HIS A 284 17.72 -7.81 5.44
CA HIS A 284 18.48 -6.92 6.30
C HIS A 284 18.93 -5.66 5.56
N VAL A 285 19.26 -4.64 6.36
CA VAL A 285 19.86 -3.39 5.90
C VAL A 285 21.11 -3.06 6.71
N GLY A 286 22.01 -2.28 6.14
CA GLY A 286 23.24 -1.84 6.80
C GLY A 286 23.06 -0.68 7.80
N ASP A 287 21.88 -0.03 7.82
CA ASP A 287 21.62 1.07 8.74
C ASP A 287 21.31 0.55 10.15
N ARG A 288 22.19 0.85 11.11
CA ARG A 288 22.08 0.46 12.53
C ARG A 288 20.85 1.00 13.25
N ARG A 289 20.18 2.01 12.68
CA ARG A 289 18.96 2.60 13.25
C ARG A 289 17.70 1.90 12.75
N SER A 290 17.81 1.01 11.77
CA SER A 290 16.69 0.25 11.24
C SER A 290 16.46 -1.01 12.07
N LEU A 291 15.20 -1.41 12.17
CA LEU A 291 14.81 -2.65 12.83
C LEU A 291 15.39 -3.88 12.11
N MET A 292 15.50 -3.83 10.78
CA MET A 292 16.10 -4.86 9.93
C MET A 292 17.64 -4.82 9.91
N TYR A 293 18.29 -4.08 10.79
CA TYR A 293 19.72 -4.28 11.04
C TYR A 293 19.92 -5.67 11.67
N PRO A 294 20.88 -6.50 11.23
CA PRO A 294 21.01 -7.89 11.68
C PRO A 294 21.44 -8.07 13.14
N PHE A 295 21.61 -6.99 13.90
CA PHE A 295 21.96 -7.02 15.32
C PHE A 295 20.98 -6.18 16.12
N ILE A 296 20.47 -6.72 17.21
CA ILE A 296 19.61 -5.99 18.15
C ILE A 296 20.45 -5.30 19.24
N ALA A 297 19.98 -4.13 19.69
CA ALA A 297 20.53 -3.48 20.88
C ALA A 297 20.10 -4.24 22.16
N GLY A 298 20.99 -4.29 23.16
CA GLY A 298 20.77 -5.07 24.40
C GLY A 298 19.73 -4.49 25.38
N ASP A 299 18.98 -3.47 24.99
CA ASP A 299 17.98 -2.77 25.80
C ASP A 299 16.53 -3.25 25.58
N CYS A 300 16.33 -4.33 24.81
CA CYS A 300 15.04 -4.93 24.46
C CYS A 300 13.94 -3.92 24.06
N PRO A 301 14.16 -3.13 23.01
CA PRO A 301 13.13 -2.22 22.56
C PRO A 301 11.86 -2.99 22.12
N PRO A 302 10.68 -2.36 22.20
CA PRO A 302 9.43 -2.98 21.75
C PRO A 302 9.39 -3.23 20.23
N GLY A 303 10.34 -2.66 19.47
CA GLY A 303 10.44 -2.79 18.02
C GLY A 303 9.68 -1.69 17.30
N GLU A 304 10.41 -0.70 16.80
CA GLU A 304 9.86 0.37 15.97
C GLU A 304 10.60 0.38 14.63
N LEU A 305 9.85 0.46 13.54
CA LEU A 305 10.45 0.66 12.22
C LEU A 305 10.98 2.08 12.13
N SER A 306 12.16 2.23 11.54
CA SER A 306 12.67 3.52 11.11
C SER A 306 11.74 4.14 10.05
N ALA A 307 11.81 5.47 9.90
CA ALA A 307 11.06 6.18 8.86
C ALA A 307 11.39 5.67 7.44
N ALA A 308 12.65 5.25 7.22
CA ALA A 308 13.07 4.65 5.96
C ALA A 308 12.40 3.29 5.73
N GLU A 309 12.32 2.42 6.74
CA GLU A 309 11.63 1.14 6.64
C GLU A 309 10.15 1.31 6.34
N LEU A 310 9.44 2.17 7.09
CA LEU A 310 8.02 2.44 6.87
C LEU A 310 7.75 2.92 5.44
N TYR A 311 8.57 3.87 4.94
CA TYR A 311 8.40 4.43 3.61
C TYR A 311 8.63 3.37 2.51
N HIS A 312 9.74 2.65 2.57
CA HIS A 312 10.10 1.68 1.52
C HIS A 312 9.28 0.39 1.59
N ALA A 313 8.83 -0.03 2.78
CA ALA A 313 7.88 -1.12 2.94
C ALA A 313 6.53 -0.80 2.29
N GLY A 314 6.05 0.45 2.46
CA GLY A 314 4.85 0.94 1.77
C GLY A 314 4.97 0.92 0.25
N ILE A 315 6.14 1.27 -0.30
CA ILE A 315 6.43 1.14 -1.74
C ILE A 315 6.40 -0.34 -2.15
N ALA A 316 7.12 -1.22 -1.45
CA ALA A 316 7.15 -2.65 -1.77
C ALA A 316 5.75 -3.27 -1.81
N TYR A 317 4.90 -2.92 -0.83
CA TYR A 317 3.50 -3.38 -0.76
C TYR A 317 2.53 -2.69 -1.73
N SER A 318 2.97 -1.63 -2.40
CA SER A 318 2.22 -1.00 -3.51
C SER A 318 2.52 -1.62 -4.88
N ARG A 319 3.60 -2.40 -5.00
CA ARG A 319 3.99 -3.06 -6.26
C ARG A 319 3.50 -4.50 -6.34
N PRO A 320 3.36 -5.13 -7.50
CA PRO A 320 3.04 -6.55 -7.59
C PRO A 320 4.11 -7.45 -6.94
N ARG A 321 3.72 -8.61 -6.40
CA ARG A 321 4.71 -9.65 -6.05
C ARG A 321 5.43 -10.10 -7.33
N GLY A 322 6.75 -10.33 -7.26
CA GLY A 322 7.55 -10.68 -8.42
C GLY A 322 8.16 -9.48 -9.15
N ASN A 323 7.68 -8.27 -8.87
CA ASN A 323 8.19 -7.02 -9.43
C ASN A 323 9.71 -6.89 -9.26
N THR A 324 10.44 -6.41 -10.27
CA THR A 324 11.91 -6.34 -10.23
C THR A 324 12.49 -4.94 -9.98
N GLU A 325 11.76 -3.89 -10.35
CA GLU A 325 12.18 -2.50 -10.16
C GLU A 325 11.04 -1.70 -9.54
N PRO A 326 11.29 -0.77 -8.60
CA PRO A 326 10.24 -0.04 -7.88
C PRO A 326 9.32 0.80 -8.77
N ASP A 327 9.65 0.96 -10.05
CA ASP A 327 9.00 1.81 -11.04
C ASP A 327 8.70 1.06 -12.37
N HIS A 328 8.74 -0.28 -12.39
CA HIS A 328 8.39 -1.06 -13.57
C HIS A 328 7.52 -2.27 -13.23
N ASP A 329 6.19 -2.10 -13.27
CA ASP A 329 5.25 -3.17 -12.97
C ASP A 329 5.27 -4.25 -14.07
N PRO A 330 5.30 -5.56 -13.73
CA PRO A 330 5.24 -6.62 -14.72
C PRO A 330 3.86 -6.70 -15.38
N SER A 331 3.81 -7.12 -16.65
CA SER A 331 2.54 -7.27 -17.42
C SER A 331 1.58 -8.31 -16.84
N THR A 332 2.12 -9.27 -16.09
CA THR A 332 1.37 -10.31 -15.37
C THR A 332 0.99 -9.89 -13.95
N GLY A 333 1.52 -8.76 -13.47
CA GLY A 333 1.15 -8.15 -12.20
C GLY A 333 -0.24 -7.52 -12.29
N ALA A 334 -0.95 -7.44 -11.16
CA ALA A 334 -2.30 -6.87 -11.10
C ALA A 334 -2.34 -5.53 -11.85
N ALA A 335 -3.02 -5.51 -13.01
CA ALA A 335 -3.26 -4.28 -13.74
C ALA A 335 -3.90 -3.25 -12.81
N ALA A 336 -3.68 -1.96 -13.05
CA ALA A 336 -4.31 -0.90 -12.28
C ALA A 336 -5.84 -1.11 -12.24
N THR A 337 -6.31 -1.71 -11.15
CA THR A 337 -7.71 -1.91 -10.83
C THR A 337 -8.11 -0.78 -9.89
N MET A 338 -9.40 -0.46 -9.84
CA MET A 338 -9.92 0.62 -8.99
C MET A 338 -9.30 0.50 -7.60
N SER A 339 -8.62 1.54 -7.13
CA SER A 339 -7.94 1.49 -5.83
C SER A 339 -8.99 1.29 -4.74
N ALA A 340 -8.83 0.25 -3.92
CA ALA A 340 -9.48 0.22 -2.61
C ALA A 340 -8.92 1.40 -1.79
N PRO A 341 -9.76 2.15 -1.06
CA PRO A 341 -9.28 3.24 -0.21
C PRO A 341 -8.27 2.68 0.80
N ILE A 342 -7.08 3.27 0.85
CA ILE A 342 -6.11 3.00 1.91
C ILE A 342 -6.75 3.48 3.22
N LEU A 343 -7.18 2.53 4.06
CA LEU A 343 -7.70 2.82 5.38
C LEU A 343 -6.53 3.32 6.24
N ARG A 344 -6.42 4.63 6.45
CA ARG A 344 -5.47 5.15 7.44
C ARG A 344 -6.05 4.92 8.83
N VAL A 345 -5.32 4.18 9.66
CA VAL A 345 -5.42 4.32 11.11
C VAL A 345 -4.67 5.61 11.43
N GLN A 346 -5.40 6.65 11.85
CA GLN A 346 -4.81 7.87 12.42
C GLN A 346 -4.25 7.59 13.81
#